data_AF-A0A934H700-F1
#
_entry.id   AF-A0A934H700-F1
#
_cell.length_a   1.000
_cell.length_b   1.000
_cell.length_c   1.000
_cell.angle_alpha   90.00
_cell.angle_beta   90.00
_cell.angle_gamma   90.00
#
_symmetry.space_group_name_H-M   'P 1'
#
loop_
_entity.id
_entity.type
_entity.pdbx_description
1 polymer ?
#
loop_
_entity_poly.entity_id
_entity_poly.type
_entity_poly.pdbx_seq_one_letter_code
_entity_poly.pdbx_strand_id
1 'polypeptide(L)'
;IFFLINGPLEMALPYILSITGRESLLGLLLGAMNLGALSGAVTIALIGRVRRRMPIILAGYGLLGIMLIGYGVARHPVLIAFSIFWAMFPLPLAGALFTSILQVKTPADLQGRVFALTGQMFMLATPFSFLITGALVDRLLEPAVHRSGWRIVAPLVGRQEGSGMGLLLVIVGAIILITTLAAALSPRLRRLESDLPDYNSSS
;
A
#
# COMPACT_ATOMS: atom_id res chain seq x y z
N ILE A 1 -5.77 6.14 -2.08
CA ILE A 1 -4.97 4.92 -1.80
C ILE A 1 -3.54 5.29 -1.37
N PHE A 2 -2.76 6.06 -2.15
CA PHE A 2 -1.37 6.43 -1.79
C PHE A 2 -1.21 7.00 -0.37
N PHE A 3 -2.06 7.95 0.04
CA PHE A 3 -2.10 8.49 1.40
C PHE A 3 -2.30 7.41 2.49
N LEU A 4 -3.12 6.39 2.22
CA LEU A 4 -3.43 5.34 3.21
C LEU A 4 -2.26 4.36 3.39
N ILE A 5 -1.28 4.39 2.49
CA ILE A 5 -0.21 3.39 2.44
C ILE A 5 1.04 3.89 3.17
N ASN A 6 1.46 5.13 2.92
CA ASN A 6 2.75 5.63 3.40
C ASN A 6 2.90 5.58 4.92
N GLY A 7 1.98 6.19 5.67
CA GLY A 7 2.09 6.22 7.13
C GLY A 7 2.07 4.85 7.79
N PRO A 8 1.08 3.99 7.47
CA PRO A 8 1.01 2.65 8.04
C PRO A 8 2.20 1.75 7.66
N LEU A 9 2.78 1.89 6.46
CA LEU A 9 3.96 1.11 6.07
C LEU A 9 5.24 1.59 6.75
N GLU A 10 5.41 2.89 7.01
CA GLU A 10 6.57 3.37 7.79
C GLU A 10 6.58 2.80 9.22
N MET A 11 5.42 2.41 9.74
CA MET A 11 5.33 1.69 11.02
C MET A 11 5.89 0.27 10.95
N ALA A 12 6.30 -0.24 9.78
CA ALA A 12 6.86 -1.59 9.66
C ALA A 12 8.07 -1.81 10.56
N LEU A 13 8.97 -0.82 10.66
CA LEU A 13 10.18 -0.93 11.49
C LEU A 13 9.85 -1.01 13.00
N PRO A 14 9.11 -0.04 13.60
CA PRO A 14 8.74 -0.13 15.02
C PRO A 14 7.84 -1.35 15.30
N TYR A 15 6.96 -1.73 14.37
CA TYR A 15 6.09 -2.91 14.52
C TYR A 15 6.88 -4.22 14.55
N ILE A 16 7.82 -4.42 13.63
CA ILE A 16 8.64 -5.65 13.60
C ILE A 16 9.47 -5.73 14.88
N LEU A 17 10.08 -4.63 15.31
CA LEU A 17 10.85 -4.59 16.54
C LEU A 17 9.99 -4.93 17.75
N SER A 18 8.80 -4.35 17.87
CA SER A 18 7.93 -4.58 19.02
C SER A 18 7.39 -6.02 19.11
N ILE A 19 7.14 -6.68 17.97
CA ILE A 19 6.59 -8.05 17.98
C ILE A 19 7.67 -9.14 17.98
N THR A 20 8.91 -8.86 17.54
CA THR A 20 9.97 -9.87 17.45
C THR A 20 11.07 -9.71 18.50
N GLY A 21 11.37 -8.50 18.94
CA GLY A 21 12.47 -8.20 19.88
C GLY A 21 13.86 -8.64 19.39
N ARG A 22 14.02 -8.96 18.09
CA ARG A 22 15.26 -9.54 17.52
C ARG A 22 15.72 -8.73 16.31
N GLU A 23 16.84 -8.03 16.45
CA GLU A 23 17.44 -7.23 15.37
C GLU A 23 17.80 -8.07 14.13
N SER A 24 18.21 -9.33 14.33
CA SER A 24 18.52 -10.25 13.22
C SER A 24 17.31 -10.57 12.35
N LEU A 25 16.11 -10.66 12.94
CA LEU A 25 14.87 -10.86 12.19
C LEU A 25 14.41 -9.58 11.50
N LEU A 26 14.67 -8.41 12.08
CA LEU A 26 14.37 -7.13 11.46
C LEU A 26 15.07 -6.98 10.11
N GLY A 27 16.38 -7.24 10.06
CA GLY A 27 17.15 -7.15 8.81
C GLY A 27 16.63 -8.09 7.73
N LEU A 28 16.25 -9.33 8.09
CA LEU A 28 15.66 -10.30 7.16
C LEU A 28 14.29 -9.84 6.63
N LEU A 29 13.44 -9.29 7.50
CA LEU A 29 12.11 -8.82 7.12
C LEU A 29 12.15 -7.55 6.26
N LEU A 30 13.06 -6.63 6.55
CA LEU A 30 13.35 -5.48 5.69
C LEU A 30 13.94 -5.93 4.35
N GLY A 31 14.80 -6.96 4.36
CA GLY A 31 15.28 -7.63 3.16
C GLY A 31 14.13 -8.16 2.31
N ALA A 32 13.18 -8.89 2.91
CA ALA A 32 11.99 -9.41 2.23
C ALA A 32 11.12 -8.28 1.66
N MET A 33 10.92 -7.20 2.42
CA MET A 33 10.21 -5.99 1.97
C MET A 33 10.85 -5.41 0.70
N ASN A 34 12.16 -5.16 0.73
CA ASN A 34 12.90 -4.59 -0.38
C ASN A 34 12.95 -5.53 -1.59
N LEU A 35 13.11 -6.84 -1.36
CA LEU A 35 13.05 -7.86 -2.42
C LEU A 35 11.68 -7.89 -3.09
N GLY A 36 10.59 -7.73 -2.33
CA GLY A 36 9.24 -7.62 -2.88
C GLY A 36 9.12 -6.43 -3.82
N ALA A 37 9.51 -5.24 -3.35
CA ALA A 37 9.51 -4.02 -4.17
C ALA A 37 10.38 -4.18 -5.43
N LEU A 38 11.61 -4.67 -5.29
CA LEU A 38 12.52 -4.88 -6.42
C LEU A 38 11.93 -5.88 -7.43
N SER A 39 11.35 -6.98 -6.95
CA SER A 39 10.71 -7.98 -7.81
C SER A 39 9.54 -7.38 -8.60
N GLY A 40 8.73 -6.53 -7.96
CA GLY A 40 7.66 -5.79 -8.62
C GLY A 40 8.15 -4.84 -9.71
N ALA A 41 9.23 -4.09 -9.42
CA ALA A 41 9.86 -3.16 -10.35
C ALA A 41 10.48 -3.89 -11.56
N VAL A 42 11.17 -5.01 -11.33
CA VAL A 42 11.73 -5.86 -12.40
C VAL A 42 10.61 -6.45 -13.25
N THR A 43 9.54 -6.93 -12.62
CA THR A 43 8.38 -7.51 -13.32
C THR A 43 7.80 -6.52 -14.34
N ILE A 44 7.55 -5.27 -13.94
CA ILE A 44 7.00 -4.28 -14.87
C ILE A 44 7.99 -3.86 -15.96
N ALA A 45 9.30 -3.82 -15.64
CA ALA A 45 10.34 -3.54 -16.63
C ALA A 45 10.41 -4.62 -17.73
N LEU A 46 10.18 -5.89 -17.37
CA LEU A 46 10.21 -7.02 -18.31
C LEU A 46 8.94 -7.18 -19.14
N ILE A 47 7.76 -6.87 -18.58
CA ILE A 47 6.47 -7.02 -19.29
C ILE A 47 6.34 -6.06 -20.48
N GLY A 48 7.06 -4.93 -20.47
CA GLY A 48 7.04 -3.96 -21.56
C GLY A 48 5.66 -3.30 -21.73
N ARG A 49 4.89 -3.68 -22.76
CA ARG A 49 3.63 -3.01 -23.11
C ARG A 49 2.42 -3.67 -22.44
N VAL A 50 1.89 -3.01 -21.42
CA VAL A 50 0.63 -3.40 -20.78
C VAL A 50 -0.56 -2.72 -21.46
N ARG A 51 -1.44 -3.53 -22.05
CA ARG A 51 -2.61 -3.07 -22.83
C ARG A 51 -3.85 -2.75 -21.98
N ARG A 52 -4.00 -3.38 -20.81
CA ARG A 52 -5.09 -3.13 -19.84
C ARG A 52 -4.45 -2.86 -18.48
N ARG A 53 -4.24 -1.59 -18.13
CA ARG A 53 -3.41 -1.21 -16.97
C ARG A 53 -4.25 -1.15 -15.71
N MET A 54 -5.45 -0.58 -15.79
CA MET A 54 -6.35 -0.41 -14.65
C MET A 54 -6.72 -1.72 -13.93
N PRO A 55 -7.08 -2.84 -14.61
CA PRO A 55 -7.37 -4.10 -13.93
C PRO A 55 -6.17 -4.65 -13.16
N ILE A 56 -4.95 -4.46 -13.66
CA ILE A 56 -3.72 -4.91 -13.02
C ILE A 56 -3.40 -4.03 -11.80
N ILE A 57 -3.59 -2.71 -11.91
CA ILE A 57 -3.46 -1.79 -10.77
C ILE A 57 -4.46 -2.19 -9.65
N LEU A 58 -5.72 -2.45 -10.01
CA LEU A 58 -6.74 -2.87 -9.05
C LEU A 58 -6.42 -4.23 -8.42
N ALA A 59 -5.98 -5.21 -9.21
CA ALA A 59 -5.54 -6.50 -8.67
C ALA A 59 -4.36 -6.33 -7.69
N GLY A 60 -3.40 -5.46 -8.04
CA GLY A 60 -2.25 -5.12 -7.19
C GLY A 60 -2.66 -4.48 -5.86
N TYR A 61 -3.57 -3.51 -5.89
CA TYR A 61 -4.08 -2.91 -4.64
C TYR A 61 -4.96 -3.87 -3.82
N GLY A 62 -5.68 -4.79 -4.48
CA GLY A 62 -6.41 -5.87 -3.81
C GLY A 62 -5.45 -6.79 -3.06
N LEU A 63 -4.36 -7.22 -3.73
CA LEU A 63 -3.30 -8.01 -3.11
C LEU A 63 -2.66 -7.27 -1.94
N LEU A 64 -2.30 -5.99 -2.12
CA LEU A 64 -1.77 -5.15 -1.05
C LEU A 64 -2.69 -5.13 0.18
N GLY A 65 -4.00 -4.90 -0.02
CA GLY A 65 -4.96 -4.86 1.09
C GLY A 65 -5.00 -6.17 1.87
N ILE A 66 -5.05 -7.31 1.18
CA ILE A 66 -5.04 -8.65 1.81
C ILE A 66 -3.72 -8.88 2.55
N MET A 67 -2.60 -8.54 1.93
CA MET A 67 -1.27 -8.76 2.53
C MET A 67 -1.01 -7.83 3.73
N LEU A 68 -1.55 -6.61 3.75
CA LEU A 68 -1.49 -5.74 4.93
C LEU A 68 -2.31 -6.29 6.10
N ILE A 69 -3.49 -6.88 5.83
CA ILE A 69 -4.27 -7.60 6.84
C ILE A 69 -3.45 -8.79 7.37
N GLY A 70 -2.89 -9.59 6.46
CA GLY A 70 -2.01 -10.70 6.81
C GLY A 70 -0.82 -10.26 7.67
N TYR A 71 -0.19 -9.15 7.31
CA TYR A 71 0.95 -8.58 8.02
C TYR A 71 0.61 -8.13 9.44
N GLY A 72 -0.54 -7.49 9.66
CA GLY A 72 -0.99 -7.08 11.01
C GLY A 72 -1.44 -8.23 11.91
N VAL A 73 -1.88 -9.34 11.33
CA VAL A 73 -2.32 -10.55 12.06
C VAL A 73 -1.16 -11.51 12.33
N ALA A 74 -0.22 -11.63 11.38
CA ALA A 74 0.85 -12.62 11.42
C ALA A 74 1.75 -12.45 12.65
N ARG A 75 2.08 -13.58 13.28
CA ARG A 75 3.01 -13.66 14.41
C ARG A 75 4.23 -14.53 14.13
N HIS A 76 4.11 -15.43 13.16
CA HIS A 76 5.22 -16.28 12.73
C HIS A 76 6.14 -15.52 11.76
N PRO A 77 7.47 -15.47 11.97
CA PRO A 77 8.39 -14.69 11.13
C PRO A 77 8.26 -14.95 9.62
N VAL A 78 8.05 -16.21 9.23
CA VAL A 78 7.87 -16.58 7.81
C VAL A 78 6.59 -15.98 7.21
N LEU A 79 5.49 -15.94 7.99
CA LEU A 79 4.24 -15.34 7.53
C LEU A 79 4.33 -13.82 7.45
N ILE A 80 5.07 -13.20 8.37
CA ILE A 80 5.37 -11.76 8.35
C ILE A 80 6.20 -11.45 7.09
N ALA A 81 7.26 -12.22 6.81
CA ALA A 81 8.10 -12.07 5.63
C ALA A 81 7.31 -12.22 4.33
N PHE A 82 6.47 -13.26 4.24
CA PHE A 82 5.60 -13.50 3.10
C PHE A 82 4.63 -12.33 2.86
N SER A 83 3.98 -11.86 3.94
CA SER A 83 2.99 -10.78 3.86
C SER A 83 3.65 -9.47 3.42
N ILE A 84 4.78 -9.09 4.01
CA ILE A 84 5.44 -7.82 3.66
C ILE A 84 6.04 -7.85 2.25
N PHE A 85 6.59 -8.99 1.82
CA PHE A 85 7.08 -9.17 0.45
C PHE A 85 5.96 -8.93 -0.57
N TRP A 86 4.83 -9.61 -0.41
CA TRP A 86 3.71 -9.50 -1.34
C TRP A 86 2.91 -8.20 -1.18
N ALA A 87 2.97 -7.54 -0.03
CA ALA A 87 2.47 -6.17 0.13
C ALA A 87 3.30 -5.17 -0.70
N MET A 88 4.62 -5.33 -0.74
CA MET A 88 5.51 -4.43 -1.49
C MET A 88 5.52 -4.68 -2.99
N PHE A 89 5.39 -5.93 -3.42
CA PHE A 89 5.42 -6.34 -4.82
C PHE A 89 4.54 -5.48 -5.76
N PRO A 90 3.26 -5.22 -5.48
CA PRO A 90 2.41 -4.48 -6.40
C PRO A 90 2.68 -2.97 -6.44
N LEU A 91 3.40 -2.39 -5.47
CA LEU A 91 3.52 -0.92 -5.35
C LEU A 91 4.31 -0.29 -6.52
N PRO A 92 5.53 -0.77 -6.87
CA PRO A 92 6.28 -0.18 -7.99
C PRO A 92 5.60 -0.45 -9.33
N LEU A 93 4.99 -1.63 -9.47
CA LEU A 93 4.21 -1.99 -10.66
C LEU A 93 3.02 -1.05 -10.84
N ALA A 94 2.21 -0.84 -9.80
CA ALA A 94 1.07 0.06 -9.85
C ALA A 94 1.49 1.51 -10.11
N GLY A 95 2.59 1.96 -9.49
CA GLY A 95 3.18 3.28 -9.73
C GLY A 95 3.59 3.49 -11.19
N ALA A 96 4.32 2.54 -11.77
CA ALA A 96 4.76 2.60 -13.17
C ALA A 96 3.58 2.57 -14.16
N LEU A 97 2.55 1.76 -13.88
CA LEU A 97 1.33 1.74 -14.69
C LEU A 97 0.56 3.05 -14.58
N PHE A 98 0.46 3.63 -13.38
CA PHE A 98 -0.21 4.92 -13.17
C PHE A 98 0.50 6.06 -13.90
N THR A 99 1.83 6.16 -13.80
CA THR A 99 2.60 7.19 -14.54
C THR A 99 2.46 7.01 -16.05
N SER A 100 2.45 5.76 -16.54
CA SER A 100 2.22 5.48 -17.95
C SER A 100 0.81 5.87 -18.42
N ILE A 101 -0.24 5.66 -17.60
CA ILE A 101 -1.60 6.15 -17.90
C ILE A 101 -1.59 7.67 -17.99
N LEU A 102 -1.00 8.34 -17.00
CA LEU A 102 -0.94 9.79 -16.96
C LEU A 102 -0.22 10.35 -18.19
N GLN A 103 0.86 9.71 -18.63
CA GLN A 103 1.62 10.11 -19.83
C GLN A 103 0.77 10.04 -21.10
N VAL A 104 0.04 8.95 -21.33
CA VAL A 104 -0.74 8.72 -22.57
C VAL A 104 -2.03 9.56 -22.60
N LYS A 105 -2.56 9.92 -21.42
CA LYS A 105 -3.77 10.74 -21.29
C LYS A 105 -3.50 12.24 -21.22
N THR A 106 -2.24 12.67 -21.12
CA THR A 106 -1.89 14.08 -20.98
C THR A 106 -1.22 14.61 -22.26
N PRO A 107 -1.69 15.75 -22.80
CA PRO A 107 -1.03 16.44 -23.92
C PRO A 107 0.45 16.72 -23.63
N ALA A 108 1.31 16.57 -24.65
CA ALA A 108 2.76 16.64 -24.49
C ALA A 108 3.26 17.96 -23.89
N ASP A 109 2.63 19.08 -24.26
CA ASP A 109 2.90 20.43 -23.76
C ASP A 109 2.50 20.64 -22.29
N LEU A 110 1.58 19.81 -21.77
CA LEU A 110 1.09 19.88 -20.40
C LEU A 110 1.69 18.82 -19.47
N GLN A 111 2.40 17.81 -20.00
CA GLN A 111 2.93 16.70 -19.20
C GLN A 111 3.73 17.20 -18.00
N GLY A 112 4.71 18.08 -18.19
CA GLY A 112 5.54 18.60 -17.09
C GLY A 112 4.71 19.22 -15.96
N ARG A 113 3.64 19.97 -16.28
CA ARG A 113 2.75 20.60 -15.30
C ARG A 113 1.89 19.58 -14.57
N VAL A 114 1.31 18.63 -15.29
CA VAL A 114 0.46 17.59 -14.71
C VAL A 114 1.26 16.65 -13.80
N PHE A 115 2.47 16.25 -14.21
CA PHE A 115 3.36 15.46 -13.37
C PHE A 115 3.82 16.23 -12.13
N ALA A 116 4.15 17.53 -12.26
CA ALA A 116 4.51 18.36 -11.12
C ALA A 116 3.37 18.50 -10.11
N LEU A 117 2.15 18.80 -10.57
CA LEU A 117 0.96 18.90 -9.70
C LEU A 117 0.64 17.56 -9.03
N THR A 118 0.69 16.46 -9.77
CA THR A 118 0.42 15.12 -9.24
C THR A 118 1.46 14.73 -8.19
N GLY A 119 2.75 14.96 -8.48
CA GLY A 119 3.83 14.73 -7.55
C GLY A 119 3.70 15.58 -6.29
N GLN A 120 3.37 16.87 -6.43
CA GLN A 120 3.16 17.78 -5.30
C GLN A 120 2.00 17.32 -4.41
N MET A 121 0.88 16.86 -5.00
CA MET A 121 -0.24 16.30 -4.24
C MET A 121 0.17 15.05 -3.44
N PHE A 122 0.94 14.15 -4.04
CA PHE A 122 1.46 12.97 -3.33
C PHE A 122 2.42 13.35 -2.21
N MET A 123 3.34 14.29 -2.46
CA MET A 123 4.29 14.76 -1.47
C MET A 123 3.60 15.45 -0.28
N LEU A 124 2.58 16.27 -0.55
CA LEU A 124 1.79 16.92 0.50
C LEU A 124 0.97 15.92 1.31
N ALA A 125 0.49 14.84 0.70
CA ALA A 125 -0.28 13.81 1.40
C ALA A 125 0.55 13.01 2.41
N THR A 126 1.85 12.80 2.15
CA THR A 126 2.76 12.03 3.01
C THR A 126 2.85 12.53 4.45
N PRO A 127 3.15 13.81 4.75
CA PRO A 127 3.25 14.29 6.13
C PRO A 127 1.92 14.18 6.89
N PHE A 128 0.78 14.41 6.23
CA PHE A 128 -0.53 14.19 6.85
C PHE A 128 -0.76 12.72 7.19
N SER A 129 -0.30 11.81 6.32
CA SER A 129 -0.39 10.36 6.56
C SER A 129 0.40 9.97 7.80
N PHE A 130 1.63 10.48 7.95
CA PHE A 130 2.46 10.26 9.14
C PHE A 130 1.85 10.85 10.39
N LEU A 131 1.38 12.10 10.34
CA LEU A 131 0.80 12.76 11.49
C LEU A 131 -0.44 12.01 12.01
N ILE A 132 -1.33 11.60 11.11
CA ILE A 132 -2.55 10.87 11.47
C ILE A 132 -2.20 9.47 11.97
N THR A 133 -1.29 8.77 11.29
CA THR A 133 -0.88 7.42 11.67
C THR A 133 -0.22 7.41 13.05
N GLY A 134 0.79 8.26 13.27
CA GLY A 134 1.47 8.37 14.56
C GLY A 134 0.52 8.77 15.68
N ALA A 135 -0.28 9.82 15.48
CA ALA A 135 -1.26 10.24 16.49
C ALA A 135 -2.28 9.14 16.84
N LEU A 136 -2.74 8.38 15.84
CA LEU A 136 -3.69 7.29 16.04
C LEU A 136 -3.06 6.11 16.79
N VAL A 137 -1.83 5.73 16.44
CA VAL A 137 -1.10 4.65 17.12
C VAL A 137 -0.78 5.03 18.56
N ASP A 138 -0.11 6.16 18.75
CA ASP A 138 0.47 6.53 20.05
C ASP A 138 -0.60 6.94 21.07
N ARG A 139 -1.67 7.59 20.63
CA ARG A 139 -2.69 8.14 21.54
C ARG A 139 -3.92 7.25 21.70
N LEU A 140 -4.21 6.38 20.72
CA LEU A 140 -5.44 5.60 20.72
C LEU A 140 -5.17 4.09 20.71
N LEU A 141 -4.46 3.58 19.71
CA LEU A 141 -4.41 2.13 19.47
C LEU A 141 -3.48 1.40 20.45
N GLU A 142 -2.26 1.87 20.68
CA GLU A 142 -1.36 1.24 21.67
C GLU A 142 -1.88 1.38 23.11
N PRO A 143 -2.34 2.55 23.57
CA PRO A 143 -2.97 2.66 24.90
C PRO A 143 -4.22 1.78 25.05
N ALA A 144 -4.94 1.51 23.96
CA ALA A 144 -6.12 0.66 24.00
C ALA A 144 -5.79 -0.81 24.28
N VAL A 145 -4.59 -1.31 23.94
CA VAL A 145 -4.17 -2.71 24.16
C VAL A 145 -4.35 -3.17 25.62
N HIS A 146 -4.13 -2.25 26.55
CA HIS A 146 -4.21 -2.48 27.99
C HIS A 146 -5.62 -2.31 28.58
N ARG A 147 -6.60 -1.87 27.78
CA ARG A 147 -7.98 -1.65 28.22
C ARG A 147 -8.84 -2.91 28.07
N SER A 148 -9.90 -3.00 28.87
CA SER A 148 -10.84 -4.14 28.85
C SER A 148 -11.51 -4.34 27.48
N GLY A 149 -11.81 -3.25 26.77
CA GLY A 149 -12.40 -3.26 25.42
C GLY A 149 -11.53 -3.95 24.36
N TRP A 150 -10.20 -4.02 24.55
CA TRP A 150 -9.29 -4.68 23.62
C TRP A 150 -9.55 -6.19 23.48
N ARG A 151 -10.24 -6.80 24.45
CA ARG A 151 -10.57 -8.23 24.41
C ARG A 151 -11.31 -8.67 23.14
N ILE A 152 -12.02 -7.76 22.47
CA ILE A 152 -12.75 -8.04 21.23
C ILE A 152 -11.79 -8.21 20.04
N VAL A 153 -10.73 -7.40 19.97
CA VAL A 153 -9.76 -7.39 18.85
C VAL A 153 -8.49 -8.19 19.16
N ALA A 154 -8.23 -8.49 20.42
CA ALA A 154 -7.09 -9.27 20.89
C ALA A 154 -6.91 -10.62 20.18
N PRO A 155 -7.96 -11.40 19.84
CA PRO A 155 -7.77 -12.66 19.10
C PRO A 155 -7.18 -12.47 17.70
N LEU A 156 -7.35 -11.29 17.11
CA LEU A 156 -6.89 -10.98 15.75
C LEU A 156 -5.45 -10.47 15.73
N VAL A 157 -5.10 -9.58 16.65
CA VAL A 157 -3.82 -8.85 16.65
C VAL A 157 -3.00 -9.02 17.92
N GLY A 158 -3.41 -9.88 18.85
CA GLY A 158 -2.72 -10.12 20.11
C GLY A 158 -2.92 -9.02 21.16
N ARG A 159 -2.18 -9.15 22.27
CA ARG A 159 -2.21 -8.23 23.43
C ARG A 159 -0.83 -7.71 23.82
N GLN A 160 0.14 -7.87 22.93
CA GLN A 160 1.54 -7.47 23.14
C GLN A 160 1.80 -6.06 22.60
N GLU A 161 2.96 -5.50 22.89
CA GLU A 161 3.41 -4.24 22.30
C GLU A 161 3.44 -4.33 20.76
N GLY A 162 2.92 -3.31 20.09
CA GLY A 162 2.72 -3.31 18.63
C GLY A 162 1.40 -3.92 18.17
N SER A 163 0.57 -4.47 19.06
CA SER A 163 -0.77 -4.96 18.67
C SER A 163 -1.66 -3.82 18.18
N GLY A 164 -1.44 -2.59 18.66
CA GLY A 164 -2.09 -1.38 18.14
C GLY A 164 -1.70 -1.09 16.70
N MET A 165 -0.40 -1.14 16.40
CA MET A 165 0.11 -1.02 15.02
C MET A 165 -0.41 -2.14 14.11
N GLY A 166 -0.47 -3.38 14.61
CA GLY A 166 -1.05 -4.51 13.89
C GLY A 166 -2.53 -4.27 13.53
N LEU A 167 -3.32 -3.71 14.45
CA LEU A 167 -4.72 -3.36 14.19
C LEU A 167 -4.85 -2.25 13.13
N LEU A 168 -3.96 -1.25 13.16
CA LEU A 168 -3.94 -0.21 12.14
C LEU A 168 -3.72 -0.81 10.74
N LEU A 169 -2.73 -1.71 10.60
CA LEU A 169 -2.43 -2.39 9.34
C LEU A 169 -3.63 -3.19 8.82
N VAL A 170 -4.35 -3.88 9.71
CA VAL A 170 -5.59 -4.59 9.37
C VAL A 170 -6.68 -3.62 8.88
N ILE A 171 -6.91 -2.53 9.61
CA ILE A 171 -7.94 -1.54 9.24
C ILE A 171 -7.61 -0.91 7.88
N VAL A 172 -6.37 -0.50 7.68
CA VAL A 172 -5.89 0.11 6.43
C VAL A 172 -5.98 -0.88 5.28
N GLY A 173 -5.54 -2.13 5.48
CA GLY A 173 -5.65 -3.18 4.49
C GLY A 173 -7.11 -3.46 4.10
N ALA A 174 -8.02 -3.46 5.08
CA ALA A 174 -9.46 -3.60 4.83
C ALA A 174 -10.04 -2.41 4.04
N ILE A 175 -9.68 -1.17 4.39
CA ILE A 175 -10.11 0.03 3.64
C ILE A 175 -9.60 -0.03 2.20
N ILE A 176 -8.33 -0.40 1.99
CA ILE A 176 -7.75 -0.55 0.64
C ILE A 176 -8.50 -1.63 -0.12
N LEU A 177 -8.78 -2.79 0.48
CA LEU A 177 -9.49 -3.87 -0.16
C LEU A 177 -10.92 -3.48 -0.55
N ILE A 178 -11.67 -2.86 0.38
CA ILE A 178 -13.05 -2.41 0.14
C ILE A 178 -13.09 -1.34 -0.96
N THR A 179 -12.22 -0.33 -0.89
CA THR A 179 -12.16 0.73 -1.92
C THR A 179 -11.76 0.18 -3.28
N THR A 180 -10.83 -0.78 -3.31
CA THR A 180 -10.42 -1.47 -4.54
C THR A 180 -11.55 -2.31 -5.13
N LEU A 181 -12.31 -3.04 -4.30
CA LEU A 181 -13.47 -3.80 -4.75
C LEU A 181 -14.58 -2.88 -5.28
N ALA A 182 -14.89 -1.79 -4.58
CA ALA A 182 -15.84 -0.79 -5.05
C ALA A 182 -15.41 -0.17 -6.39
N ALA A 183 -14.12 0.15 -6.53
CA ALA A 183 -13.52 0.62 -7.76
C ALA A 183 -13.61 -0.42 -8.89
N ALA A 184 -13.38 -1.69 -8.59
CA ALA A 184 -13.46 -2.79 -9.55
C ALA A 184 -14.90 -3.11 -9.98
N LEU A 185 -15.88 -2.87 -9.12
CA LEU A 185 -17.31 -3.04 -9.43
C LEU A 185 -17.88 -1.85 -10.23
N SER A 186 -17.25 -0.68 -10.16
CA SER A 186 -17.66 0.50 -10.94
C SER A 186 -17.35 0.34 -12.44
N PRO A 187 -18.36 0.30 -13.32
CA PRO A 187 -18.15 0.20 -14.77
C PRO A 187 -17.33 1.36 -15.33
N ARG A 188 -17.46 2.55 -14.72
CA ARG A 188 -16.74 3.77 -15.12
C ARG A 188 -15.23 3.62 -14.96
N LEU A 189 -14.76 2.91 -13.95
CA LEU A 189 -13.33 2.71 -13.73
C LEU A 189 -12.76 1.59 -14.60
N ARG A 190 -13.56 0.54 -14.86
CA ARG A 190 -13.19 -0.53 -15.82
C ARG A 190 -13.11 -0.03 -17.26
N ARG A 191 -13.92 0.97 -17.61
CA ARG A 191 -13.99 1.58 -18.94
C ARG A 191 -13.19 2.88 -19.07
N LEU A 192 -12.47 3.28 -18.03
CA LEU A 192 -11.73 4.55 -18.03
C LEU A 192 -10.66 4.61 -19.15
N GLU A 193 -10.12 3.46 -19.53
CA GLU A 193 -9.20 3.32 -20.67
C GLU A 193 -9.92 3.25 -22.03
N SER A 194 -11.19 2.85 -22.09
CA SER A 194 -11.99 2.80 -23.33
C SER A 194 -12.74 4.10 -23.63
N ASP A 195 -13.12 4.86 -22.60
CA ASP A 195 -14.03 6.00 -22.71
C ASP A 195 -13.28 7.31 -22.98
N LEU A 196 -11.99 7.38 -22.67
CA LEU A 196 -11.12 8.51 -23.00
C LEU A 196 -10.25 8.12 -24.18
N PRO A 197 -10.28 8.84 -25.32
CA PRO A 197 -9.32 8.62 -26.39
C PRO A 197 -7.88 8.85 -25.88
N ASP A 198 -6.94 8.04 -26.34
CA ASP A 198 -5.52 8.30 -26.13
C ASP A 198 -5.13 9.55 -26.92
N TYR A 199 -4.27 10.41 -26.34
CA TYR A 199 -3.77 11.56 -27.07
C TYR A 199 -2.74 11.06 -28.10
N ASN A 200 -3.23 10.64 -29.26
CA ASN A 200 -2.37 10.27 -30.37
C ASN A 200 -1.78 11.56 -30.95
N SER A 201 -0.47 11.74 -30.80
CA SER A 201 0.29 12.73 -31.55
C SER A 201 0.33 12.33 -33.03
N SER A 202 -0.74 12.61 -33.75
CA SER A 202 -0.80 12.60 -35.21
C SER A 202 -1.80 13.65 -35.67
N SER A 203 -1.39 14.91 -35.56
CA SER A 203 -1.91 16.03 -36.36
C SER A 203 -0.79 17.03 -36.53
#